data_AF-A0A8T4XSE8-F1
#
_entry.id   AF-A0A8T4XSE8-F1
#
_cell.length_a   1.000
_cell.length_b   1.000
_cell.length_c   1.000
_cell.angle_alpha   90.00
_cell.angle_beta   90.00
_cell.angle_gamma   90.00
#
_symmetry.space_group_name_H-M   'P 1'
#
loop_
_entity.id
_entity.type
_entity.pdbx_description
1 polymer ?
#
loop_
_entity_poly.entity_id
_entity_poly.type
_entity_poly.pdbx_seq_one_letter_code
_entity_poly.pdbx_strand_id
1 'polypeptide(L)'
;YIGGGVPKNYIQQLKIAGSIAGKEVKGHDYAIQITTDDPKWGGLSGCTLEEAVSWGKISLGARYGTVYLDATIGLPLLLRALIELKDQWWPRSPLKLF
;
A
#
# COMPACT_ATOMS: atom_id res chain seq x y z
N TYR A 1 -0.78 3.51 -1.88
CA TYR A 1 -1.44 3.67 -3.19
C TYR A 1 -2.35 4.88 -3.11
N ILE A 2 -2.14 5.86 -3.97
CA ILE A 2 -2.98 7.05 -4.08
C ILE A 2 -3.76 6.88 -5.38
N GLY A 3 -5.07 6.70 -5.29
CA GLY A 3 -5.91 6.24 -6.37
C GLY A 3 -5.62 4.79 -6.77
N GLY A 4 -5.68 4.51 -8.07
CA GLY A 4 -5.56 3.19 -8.65
C GLY A 4 -4.72 3.16 -9.93
N GLY A 5 -5.17 2.40 -10.92
CA GLY A 5 -4.59 2.34 -12.26
C GLY A 5 -3.18 1.76 -12.33
N VAL A 6 -2.43 2.22 -13.32
CA VAL A 6 -1.05 1.78 -13.58
C VAL A 6 -0.12 2.01 -12.39
N PRO A 7 -0.13 3.16 -11.68
CA PRO A 7 0.75 3.38 -10.53
C PRO A 7 0.57 2.33 -9.43
N LYS A 8 -0.67 1.99 -9.07
CA LYS A 8 -0.97 0.95 -8.08
C LYS A 8 -0.43 -0.41 -8.55
N ASN A 9 -0.71 -0.77 -9.79
CA ASN A 9 -0.31 -2.07 -10.32
C ASN A 9 1.21 -2.21 -10.44
N TYR A 10 1.90 -1.16 -10.88
CA TYR A 10 3.35 -1.18 -11.04
C TYR A 10 4.06 -1.48 -9.71
N ILE A 11 3.65 -0.82 -8.62
CA ILE A 11 4.21 -1.07 -7.28
C ILE A 11 3.93 -2.51 -6.83
N GLN A 12 2.74 -3.04 -7.11
CA GLN A 12 2.36 -4.41 -6.76
C GLN A 12 3.12 -5.46 -7.56
N GLN A 13 3.45 -5.18 -8.83
CA GLN A 13 4.14 -6.12 -9.71
C GLN A 13 5.64 -6.27 -9.40
N LEU A 14 6.23 -5.39 -8.59
CA LEU A 14 7.65 -5.48 -8.21
C LEU A 14 8.03 -6.85 -7.61
N LYS A 15 7.13 -7.45 -6.83
CA LYS A 15 7.32 -8.81 -6.29
C LYS A 15 7.44 -9.85 -7.40
N ILE A 16 6.52 -9.80 -8.37
CA ILE A 16 6.46 -10.76 -9.48
C ILE A 16 7.67 -10.56 -10.40
N ALA A 17 8.00 -9.30 -10.72
CA ALA A 17 9.17 -8.96 -11.53
C ALA A 17 10.47 -9.44 -10.87
N GLY A 18 10.61 -9.26 -9.55
CA GLY A 18 11.75 -9.78 -8.79
C GLY A 18 11.87 -11.29 -8.88
N SER A 19 10.75 -12.01 -8.71
CA SER A 19 10.70 -13.47 -8.85
C SER A 19 11.10 -13.95 -10.25
N ILE A 20 10.68 -13.27 -11.31
CA ILE A 20 11.07 -13.58 -12.70
C ILE A 20 12.57 -13.34 -12.90
N ALA A 21 13.12 -12.30 -12.26
CA ALA A 21 14.55 -11.99 -12.28
C ALA A 21 15.41 -12.90 -11.37
N GLY A 22 14.85 -14.00 -10.83
CA GLY A 22 15.56 -14.93 -9.95
C GLY A 22 15.86 -14.38 -8.55
N LYS A 23 15.22 -13.28 -8.14
CA LYS A 23 15.35 -12.71 -6.80
C LYS A 23 14.19 -13.17 -5.93
N GLU A 24 14.50 -13.60 -4.72
CA GLU A 24 13.48 -13.85 -3.71
C GLU A 24 13.02 -12.51 -3.11
N VAL A 25 11.93 -11.97 -3.66
CA VAL A 25 11.33 -10.73 -3.18
C VAL A 25 10.08 -11.06 -2.39
N LYS A 26 10.07 -10.69 -1.11
CA LYS A 26 8.91 -10.82 -0.23
C LYS A 26 7.82 -9.82 -0.64
N GLY A 27 6.55 -10.18 -0.44
CA GLY A 27 5.43 -9.24 -0.60
C GLY A 27 5.54 -8.08 0.39
N HIS A 28 4.91 -6.95 0.07
CA HIS A 28 4.97 -5.73 0.89
C HIS A 28 4.47 -6.00 2.33
N ASP A 29 5.22 -5.55 3.34
CA ASP A 29 4.85 -5.69 4.77
C ASP A 29 3.81 -4.65 5.22
N TYR A 30 3.68 -3.56 4.46
CA TYR A 30 2.72 -2.49 4.71
C TYR A 30 2.04 -2.04 3.42
N ALA A 31 0.74 -1.76 3.49
CA ALA A 31 0.03 -1.17 2.36
C ALA A 31 -1.09 -0.23 2.83
N ILE A 32 -1.06 1.02 2.39
CA ILE A 32 -2.13 1.97 2.62
C ILE A 32 -2.69 2.35 1.26
N GLN A 33 -4.01 2.25 1.08
CA GLN A 33 -4.70 2.67 -0.13
C GLN A 33 -5.64 3.82 0.17
N ILE A 34 -5.58 4.89 -0.62
CA ILE A 34 -6.57 5.96 -0.65
C ILE A 34 -7.17 5.92 -2.04
N THR A 35 -8.46 5.63 -2.18
CA THR A 35 -9.10 5.51 -3.49
C THR A 35 -10.55 5.94 -3.43
N THR A 36 -11.09 6.44 -4.54
CA THR A 36 -12.54 6.64 -4.71
C THR A 36 -13.20 5.46 -5.41
N ASP A 37 -12.41 4.50 -5.90
CA ASP A 37 -12.91 3.37 -6.66
C ASP A 37 -13.42 2.24 -5.75
N ASP A 38 -14.50 1.61 -6.18
CA ASP A 38 -15.25 0.62 -5.41
C ASP A 38 -14.90 -0.80 -5.87
N PRO A 39 -14.60 -1.73 -4.95
CA PRO A 39 -14.24 -3.10 -5.30
C PRO A 39 -15.31 -3.84 -6.12
N LYS A 40 -16.60 -3.46 -6.03
CA LYS A 40 -17.69 -4.15 -6.75
C LYS A 40 -17.55 -4.12 -8.27
N TRP A 41 -16.81 -3.14 -8.81
CA TRP A 41 -16.59 -3.02 -10.25
C TRP A 41 -15.57 -4.03 -10.78
N GLY A 42 -14.85 -4.75 -9.90
CA GLY A 42 -13.80 -5.70 -10.29
C GLY A 42 -12.58 -5.03 -10.95
N GLY A 43 -12.49 -3.71 -10.88
CA GLY A 43 -11.40 -2.94 -11.43
C GLY A 43 -10.13 -3.07 -10.59
N LEU A 44 -8.97 -3.07 -11.25
CA LEU A 44 -7.66 -3.07 -10.58
C LEU A 44 -7.49 -1.87 -9.64
N SER A 45 -8.08 -0.73 -10.00
CA SER A 45 -8.10 0.48 -9.19
C SER A 45 -8.79 0.27 -7.84
N GLY A 46 -9.99 -0.35 -7.83
CA GLY A 46 -10.76 -0.71 -6.64
C GLY A 46 -10.39 -2.03 -5.97
N CYS A 47 -9.51 -2.85 -6.57
CA CYS A 47 -9.04 -4.14 -6.03
C CYS A 47 -8.67 -4.04 -4.53
N THR A 48 -9.19 -4.96 -3.73
CA THR A 48 -9.00 -4.97 -2.28
C THR A 48 -7.56 -5.36 -1.91
N LEU A 49 -7.12 -4.99 -0.71
CA LEU A 49 -5.77 -5.34 -0.26
C LEU A 49 -5.69 -6.82 0.10
N GLU A 50 -6.81 -7.42 0.51
CA GLU A 50 -7.00 -8.85 0.71
C GLU A 50 -6.81 -9.63 -0.59
N GLU A 51 -7.31 -9.12 -1.71
CA GLU A 51 -7.04 -9.70 -3.02
C GLU A 51 -5.55 -9.59 -3.35
N ALA A 52 -4.91 -8.44 -3.11
CA ALA A 52 -3.46 -8.32 -3.31
C ALA A 52 -2.63 -9.27 -2.43
N VAL A 53 -3.12 -9.64 -1.24
CA VAL A 53 -2.52 -10.69 -0.38
C VAL A 53 -2.64 -12.07 -1.03
N SER A 54 -3.77 -12.42 -1.67
CA SER A 54 -3.94 -13.73 -2.31
C SER A 54 -2.95 -13.97 -3.46
N TRP A 55 -2.55 -12.90 -4.15
CA TRP A 55 -1.52 -12.92 -5.19
C TRP A 55 -0.07 -12.87 -4.64
N GLY A 56 0.10 -12.77 -3.32
CA GLY A 56 1.41 -12.61 -2.69
C GLY A 56 2.11 -11.30 -3.02
N LYS A 57 1.37 -10.28 -3.49
CA LYS A 57 1.87 -8.91 -3.70
C LYS A 57 2.06 -8.21 -2.34
N ILE A 58 1.19 -8.52 -1.40
CA ILE A 58 1.25 -8.11 0.00
C ILE A 58 1.48 -9.37 0.85
N SER A 59 2.30 -9.27 1.90
CA SER A 59 2.59 -10.39 2.79
C SER A 59 1.38 -10.81 3.64
N LEU A 60 1.25 -12.10 3.97
CA LEU A 60 0.15 -12.63 4.80
C LEU A 60 0.06 -11.96 6.20
N GLY A 61 1.21 -11.58 6.78
CA GLY A 61 1.29 -10.88 8.08
C GLY A 61 1.38 -9.36 7.96
N ALA A 62 1.11 -8.79 6.78
CA ALA A 62 1.24 -7.36 6.55
C ALA A 62 0.19 -6.55 7.32
N ARG A 63 0.52 -5.29 7.61
CA ARG A 63 -0.45 -4.31 8.13
C ARG A 63 -0.93 -3.44 6.98
N TYR A 64 -2.24 -3.47 6.72
CA TYR A 64 -2.79 -2.74 5.60
C TYR A 64 -4.16 -2.13 5.91
N GLY A 65 -4.52 -1.12 5.13
CA GLY A 65 -5.80 -0.44 5.25
C GLY A 65 -6.17 0.34 4.00
N THR A 66 -7.47 0.38 3.70
CA THR A 66 -8.04 1.13 2.59
C THR A 66 -8.92 2.25 3.11
N VAL A 67 -8.72 3.45 2.57
CA VAL A 67 -9.50 4.65 2.83
C VAL A 67 -10.26 5.00 1.56
N TYR A 68 -11.59 4.91 1.63
CA TYR A 68 -12.47 5.27 0.53
C TYR A 68 -12.75 6.78 0.56
N LEU A 69 -11.84 7.56 0.02
CA LEU A 69 -11.89 9.02 0.04
C LEU A 69 -11.09 9.59 -1.13
N ASP A 70 -11.47 10.78 -1.60
CA ASP A 70 -10.66 11.52 -2.56
C ASP A 70 -9.28 11.88 -1.98
N ALA A 71 -8.25 11.73 -2.81
CA ALA A 71 -6.87 11.97 -2.40
C ALA A 71 -6.62 13.41 -1.94
N THR A 72 -7.32 14.39 -2.51
CA THR A 72 -7.20 15.82 -2.16
C THR A 72 -7.70 16.11 -0.75
N ILE A 73 -8.54 15.24 -0.18
CA ILE A 73 -9.05 15.35 1.18
C ILE A 73 -8.26 14.42 2.12
N GLY A 74 -8.05 13.17 1.70
CA GLY A 74 -7.41 12.15 2.54
C GLY A 74 -5.94 12.42 2.83
N LEU A 75 -5.18 12.90 1.83
CA LEU A 75 -3.73 13.12 2.00
C LEU A 75 -3.40 14.26 2.97
N PRO A 76 -4.04 15.45 2.90
CA PRO A 76 -3.77 16.51 3.87
C PRO A 76 -4.10 16.09 5.31
N LEU A 77 -5.19 15.36 5.52
CA LEU A 77 -5.57 14.86 6.85
C LEU A 77 -4.56 13.85 7.39
N LEU A 78 -4.14 12.89 6.56
CA LEU A 78 -3.12 11.92 6.93
C LEU A 78 -1.79 12.61 7.26
N LEU A 79 -1.35 13.55 6.43
CA LEU A 79 -0.12 14.30 6.65
C LEU A 79 -0.19 15.10 7.95
N ARG A 80 -1.31 15.80 8.20
CA ARG A 80 -1.52 16.56 9.43
C ARG A 80 -1.43 15.67 10.66
N ALA A 81 -2.09 14.52 10.65
CA ALA A 81 -2.04 13.56 11.75
C ALA A 81 -0.61 13.03 11.99
N LEU A 82 0.14 12.74 10.91
CA LEU A 82 1.54 12.31 11.04
C LEU A 82 2.44 13.40 11.66
N ILE A 83 2.20 14.67 11.32
CA ILE A 83 2.93 15.80 11.90
C ILE A 83 2.60 15.94 13.39
N GLU A 84 1.32 15.85 13.78
CA GLU A 84 0.91 15.95 15.19
C GLU A 84 1.45 14.79 16.04
N LEU A 85 1.56 13.60 15.45
CA LEU A 85 2.08 12.40 16.13
C LEU A 85 3.61 12.28 16.05
N LYS A 86 4.31 13.28 15.50
CA LYS A 86 5.76 13.25 15.26
C LYS A 86 6.53 12.75 16.47
N ASP A 87 6.28 13.30 17.65
CA ASP A 87 7.05 12.97 18.85
C ASP A 87 6.84 11.52 19.32
N GLN A 88 5.77 10.85 18.87
CA GLN A 88 5.49 9.45 19.18
C GLN A 88 6.20 8.46 18.23
N TRP A 89 6.36 8.82 16.96
CA TRP A 89 6.95 7.92 15.96
C TRP A 89 8.38 8.26 15.56
N TRP A 90 8.79 9.53 15.67
CA TRP A 90 10.14 9.99 15.34
C TRP A 90 11.25 9.35 16.19
N PRO A 91 11.06 9.02 17.48
CA PRO A 91 12.10 8.33 18.27
C PRO A 91 12.39 6.89 17.80
N ARG A 92 11.65 6.36 16.83
CA ARG A 92 11.84 4.99 16.35
C ARG A 92 13.14 4.89 15.55
N SER A 93 13.89 3.82 15.81
CA SER A 93 15.02 3.44 14.98
C SER A 93 14.57 3.32 13.52
N PRO A 94 15.34 3.83 12.54
CA PRO A 94 15.06 3.61 11.13
C PRO A 94 14.84 2.12 10.87
N LEU A 95 13.86 1.79 10.03
CA LEU A 95 13.69 0.41 9.57
C LEU A 95 15.00 -0.03 8.92
N LYS A 96 15.63 -1.06 9.48
CA LYS A 96 16.76 -1.73 8.84
C LYS A 96 16.21 -2.47 7.64
N LEU A 97 16.28 -1.82 6.49
CA LEU A 97 16.00 -2.44 5.20
C LEU A 97 17.30 -3.12 4.76
N PHE A 98 17.33 -4.44 4.96
CA PHE A 98 18.40 -5.39 4.60
C PHE A 98 19.66 -5.32 5.45
#